data_AF-Q4N6Y4-F1
#
_entry.id   AF-Q4N6Y4-F1
#
_cell.length_a   1.000
_cell.length_b   1.000
_cell.length_c   1.000
_cell.angle_alpha   90.00
_cell.angle_beta   90.00
_cell.angle_gamma   90.00
#
_symmetry.space_group_name_H-M   'P 1'
#
loop_
_entity.id
_entity.type
_entity.pdbx_description
1 polymer ?
#
loop_
_entity_poly.entity_id
_entity_poly.type
_entity_poly.pdbx_seq_one_letter_code
_entity_poly.pdbx_strand_id
1 'polypeptide(L)'
;MIPLSFNVKYRRFLVSNNIRKCVDSKSHFCLNTQKQNIPLLYSKSYLNKSLKSRFYHFRLYSTQNSSFNSTSSDIPIHSSDFKFSIWDNNKDDSINPGDLYLENMFNLTPKEWMNLIRISEDNSHFLSLLTNFQRYIRHLKCSDLVYIIEKCVNCGVRDNNQGIDVCYVLLCEILYRFLYENNRILKIKDISRLTKVLLKLKFNRESPETSTVPICSMNFEYTKEVSVCENCKLRYKDLLNLNGSDISTLLMVVLGKSLLLQSKDLRKLHENSVVPYLVLVGNRNSVLCSHLVRGISSMYSKTFLLSNSIHNISILLHTIKRTKARSYPLVKMIVDRLSTKGEIESLLSRESNLHTKLISISQIIQFCINCHYSYSEFNLKLDTLIHSILKYVYGIFSGDDMKEITKFPNFVSQLNLLRKSMILERIHLKGLISGTEISSFLDSLEHIKPTFAPNEFKTSNIHSQVDTILKSFNYVTLLEHYVCPYIVDIFVPSKNAVIEVDGPYHYSTTLNPRINKILKREVENYQLGYTLNSKLKSKLLTKSGFKFINIPFYQWPEATNEQIYFISNLKI
;
A
#
# COMPACT_ATOMS: atom_id res chain seq x y z
N MET A 1 57.73 -0.15 16.45
CA MET A 1 58.19 1.14 16.99
C MET A 1 57.89 2.23 15.96
N ILE A 2 57.27 3.33 16.39
CA ILE A 2 57.24 4.62 15.66
C ILE A 2 58.55 5.35 16.05
N PRO A 3 59.26 6.08 15.15
CA PRO A 3 59.07 7.53 15.09
C PRO A 3 59.27 8.23 13.72
N LEU A 4 58.34 9.15 13.44
CA LEU A 4 58.53 10.57 13.06
C LEU A 4 59.48 11.02 11.92
N SER A 5 58.84 11.82 11.04
CA SER A 5 59.23 13.19 10.61
C SER A 5 60.28 13.41 9.51
N PHE A 6 59.91 14.22 8.51
CA PHE A 6 60.57 15.43 7.94
C PHE A 6 60.01 15.63 6.51
N ASN A 7 59.13 16.59 6.21
CA ASN A 7 59.28 18.04 6.05
C ASN A 7 60.30 18.45 4.97
N VAL A 8 59.85 19.10 3.88
CA VAL A 8 60.36 20.39 3.31
C VAL A 8 59.99 20.66 1.82
N LYS A 9 59.21 21.74 1.65
CA LYS A 9 59.25 22.90 0.69
C LYS A 9 59.22 22.76 -0.85
N TYR A 10 58.08 23.21 -1.40
CA TYR A 10 57.82 24.26 -2.42
C TYR A 10 58.96 24.92 -3.23
N ARG A 11 58.71 25.10 -4.54
CA ARG A 11 58.76 26.39 -5.31
C ARG A 11 57.96 26.23 -6.64
N ARG A 12 56.82 26.95 -6.84
CA ARG A 12 56.63 28.25 -7.56
C ARG A 12 56.73 28.11 -9.10
N PHE A 13 55.92 28.70 -9.99
CA PHE A 13 54.77 29.62 -9.99
C PHE A 13 54.26 29.64 -11.46
N LEU A 14 52.96 29.83 -11.70
CA LEU A 14 52.48 30.96 -12.52
C LEU A 14 50.95 31.07 -12.45
N VAL A 15 50.53 32.26 -12.02
CA VAL A 15 49.18 32.76 -11.89
C VAL A 15 48.92 33.65 -13.10
N SER A 16 47.72 33.58 -13.69
CA SER A 16 47.15 34.71 -14.44
C SER A 16 45.73 35.01 -13.95
N ASN A 17 45.70 35.86 -12.92
CA ASN A 17 44.83 37.03 -12.73
C ASN A 17 43.41 37.02 -13.32
N ASN A 18 42.38 36.95 -12.46
CA ASN A 18 41.69 38.16 -11.96
C ASN A 18 40.51 37.82 -11.05
N ILE A 19 40.75 37.81 -9.73
CA ILE A 19 39.73 38.03 -8.70
C ILE A 19 40.34 39.00 -7.66
N ARG A 20 39.79 40.21 -7.56
CA ARG A 20 39.85 41.04 -6.35
C ARG A 20 38.41 41.14 -5.83
N LYS A 21 38.09 40.31 -4.82
CA LYS A 21 37.88 40.70 -3.41
C LYS A 21 36.82 41.80 -3.23
N CYS A 22 35.71 41.43 -2.60
CA CYS A 22 35.27 41.99 -1.32
C CYS A 22 34.19 41.08 -0.69
N VAL A 23 34.58 40.35 0.35
CA VAL A 23 33.69 39.99 1.47
C VAL A 23 34.12 40.93 2.59
N ASP A 24 33.19 41.71 3.14
CA ASP A 24 33.40 42.35 4.44
C ASP A 24 32.38 41.84 5.45
N SER A 25 32.96 41.49 6.59
CA SER A 25 32.39 41.07 7.85
C SER A 25 31.81 42.26 8.60
N LYS A 26 30.52 42.55 8.39
CA LYS A 26 29.65 43.23 9.37
C LYS A 26 28.19 43.10 8.92
N SER A 27 27.38 42.55 9.80
CA SER A 27 25.92 42.51 9.71
C SER A 27 25.33 43.88 9.37
N HIS A 28 24.75 44.03 8.18
CA HIS A 28 23.55 44.84 7.85
C HIS A 28 23.25 44.68 6.34
N PHE A 29 22.08 44.13 5.99
CA PHE A 29 21.56 44.20 4.62
C PHE A 29 21.01 45.60 4.39
N CYS A 30 21.78 46.47 3.73
CA CYS A 30 21.26 47.69 3.12
C CYS A 30 20.83 47.37 1.69
N LEU A 31 19.52 47.46 1.45
CA LEU A 31 18.93 47.66 0.13
C LEU A 31 19.57 48.91 -0.51
N ASN A 32 20.10 48.80 -1.72
CA ASN A 32 20.21 49.97 -2.58
C ASN A 32 19.65 49.67 -3.97
N THR A 33 18.47 50.23 -4.14
CA THR A 33 17.75 50.55 -5.36
C THR A 33 18.60 51.47 -6.24
N GLN A 34 18.82 51.11 -7.51
CA GLN A 34 19.19 52.10 -8.51
C GLN A 34 17.95 52.89 -8.90
N LYS A 35 17.90 54.13 -8.39
CA LYS A 35 17.01 55.20 -8.82
C LYS A 35 17.30 55.57 -10.27
N GLN A 36 16.28 55.55 -11.13
CA GLN A 36 16.19 56.46 -12.26
C GLN A 36 15.26 57.62 -11.88
N ASN A 37 15.72 58.83 -12.19
CA ASN A 37 15.16 60.10 -11.77
C ASN A 37 13.76 60.36 -12.35
N ILE A 38 12.87 60.86 -11.50
CA ILE A 38 11.58 61.48 -11.84
C ILE A 38 11.77 63.01 -11.73
N PRO A 39 11.27 63.84 -12.65
CA PRO A 39 10.97 65.23 -12.34
C PRO A 39 9.65 65.32 -11.56
N LEU A 40 9.74 65.92 -10.38
CA LEU A 40 8.66 66.24 -9.45
C LEU A 40 7.58 67.12 -10.07
N LEU A 41 6.32 66.79 -9.82
CA LEU A 41 5.23 67.74 -9.57
C LEU A 41 4.23 67.10 -8.59
N TYR A 42 4.03 67.77 -7.47
CA TYR A 42 3.16 67.38 -6.35
C TYR A 42 1.66 67.55 -6.70
N SER A 43 0.81 66.60 -6.29
CA SER A 43 -0.43 66.94 -5.55
C SER A 43 -1.05 65.73 -4.85
N LYS A 44 -1.68 66.03 -3.72
CA LYS A 44 -2.24 65.14 -2.68
C LYS A 44 -3.37 64.20 -3.15
N SER A 45 -3.42 63.05 -2.45
CA SER A 45 -4.62 62.39 -1.89
C SER A 45 -5.41 61.32 -2.68
N TYR A 46 -5.84 60.31 -1.89
CA TYR A 46 -6.93 59.34 -2.04
C TYR A 46 -6.82 58.09 -2.94
N LEU A 47 -7.26 56.98 -2.32
CA LEU A 47 -7.68 55.66 -2.81
C LEU A 47 -7.94 55.51 -4.33
N ASN A 48 -7.39 54.45 -4.96
CA ASN A 48 -8.16 53.28 -5.42
C ASN A 48 -7.32 52.27 -6.24
N LYS A 49 -7.81 51.02 -6.24
CA LYS A 49 -7.44 49.89 -7.11
C LYS A 49 -7.26 50.30 -8.59
N SER A 50 -6.24 49.78 -9.27
CA SER A 50 -6.36 49.28 -10.65
C SER A 50 -5.13 48.49 -11.11
N LEU A 51 -5.41 47.56 -12.02
CA LEU A 51 -4.52 46.66 -12.72
C LEU A 51 -3.36 47.38 -13.44
N LYS A 52 -2.19 46.73 -13.49
CA LYS A 52 -1.21 46.96 -14.56
C LYS A 52 -0.93 45.64 -15.28
N SER A 53 -1.49 45.54 -16.47
CA SER A 53 -1.13 44.58 -17.51
C SER A 53 0.36 44.69 -17.84
N ARG A 54 1.02 43.55 -18.00
CA ARG A 54 2.32 43.45 -18.69
C ARG A 54 2.15 42.46 -19.82
N PHE A 55 2.17 42.99 -21.03
CA PHE A 55 2.24 42.22 -22.26
C PHE A 55 3.58 41.49 -22.32
N TYR A 56 3.55 40.19 -22.64
CA TYR A 56 4.73 39.44 -23.02
C TYR A 56 4.49 38.82 -24.40
N HIS A 57 5.51 38.90 -25.26
CA HIS A 57 5.51 38.30 -26.59
C HIS A 57 5.51 36.77 -26.48
N PHE A 58 4.48 36.14 -27.04
CA PHE A 58 4.41 34.70 -27.22
C PHE A 58 5.38 34.25 -28.33
N ARG A 59 6.13 33.17 -28.08
CA ARG A 59 6.62 32.28 -29.14
C ARG A 59 5.85 30.97 -29.03
N LEU A 60 5.04 30.68 -30.04
CA LEU A 60 4.37 29.39 -30.20
C LEU A 60 5.41 28.31 -30.49
N TYR A 61 5.50 27.29 -29.64
CA TYR A 61 6.03 25.99 -30.05
C TYR A 61 4.83 25.14 -30.49
N SER A 62 4.62 25.06 -31.80
CA SER A 62 3.71 24.08 -32.38
C SER A 62 4.32 22.69 -32.25
N THR A 63 3.70 21.81 -31.48
CA THR A 63 3.91 20.36 -31.61
C THR A 63 2.77 19.80 -32.44
N GLN A 64 2.92 19.82 -33.77
CA GLN A 64 2.08 19.03 -34.66
C GLN A 64 2.83 17.74 -35.02
N ASN A 65 2.34 16.62 -34.50
CA ASN A 65 2.50 15.31 -35.13
C ASN A 65 1.15 14.93 -35.74
N SER A 66 1.01 15.11 -37.04
CA SER A 66 0.08 14.32 -37.84
C SER A 66 0.58 14.25 -39.28
N SER A 67 0.98 13.06 -39.68
CA SER A 67 1.21 12.67 -41.06
C SER A 67 -0.09 12.70 -41.87
N PHE A 68 -0.14 13.39 -43.01
CA PHE A 68 -0.87 12.95 -44.20
C PHE A 68 -0.42 13.73 -45.45
N ASN A 69 -0.15 12.99 -46.53
CA ASN A 69 0.28 13.47 -47.85
C ASN A 69 -0.76 14.34 -48.55
N SER A 70 -0.34 15.41 -49.21
CA SER A 70 -0.72 15.69 -50.61
C SER A 70 0.09 16.85 -51.20
N THR A 71 0.39 16.69 -52.47
CA THR A 71 1.14 17.52 -53.41
C THR A 71 0.56 18.91 -53.62
N SER A 72 1.41 19.95 -53.61
CA SER A 72 1.43 21.01 -54.63
C SER A 72 2.56 22.01 -54.36
N SER A 73 3.17 22.45 -55.45
CA SER A 73 4.20 23.50 -55.56
C SER A 73 3.64 24.88 -55.19
N ASP A 74 4.43 25.70 -54.48
CA ASP A 74 4.85 27.05 -54.93
C ASP A 74 5.50 27.91 -53.82
N ILE A 75 6.35 28.82 -54.29
CA ILE A 75 7.30 29.74 -53.61
C ILE A 75 6.56 30.88 -52.86
N PRO A 76 7.15 31.54 -51.84
CA PRO A 76 6.42 32.28 -50.82
C PRO A 76 6.06 33.71 -51.26
N ILE A 77 4.83 34.13 -50.98
CA ILE A 77 4.38 35.50 -51.18
C ILE A 77 4.26 36.17 -49.81
N HIS A 78 5.13 37.16 -49.57
CA HIS A 78 4.90 38.19 -48.56
C HIS A 78 3.58 38.90 -48.88
N SER A 79 2.60 38.84 -47.97
CA SER A 79 1.52 39.83 -47.93
C SER A 79 1.23 40.24 -46.49
N SER A 80 1.58 41.49 -46.19
CA SER A 80 0.99 42.29 -45.13
C SER A 80 -0.51 42.43 -45.38
N ASP A 81 -1.31 41.93 -44.45
CA ASP A 81 -2.63 42.44 -44.05
C ASP A 81 -3.50 41.30 -43.51
N PHE A 82 -3.29 40.96 -42.23
CA PHE A 82 -4.32 40.28 -41.45
C PHE A 82 -4.95 41.30 -40.52
N LYS A 83 -6.10 41.83 -40.95
CA LYS A 83 -6.96 42.70 -40.13
C LYS A 83 -7.49 41.91 -38.95
N PHE A 84 -7.28 42.44 -37.75
CA PHE A 84 -7.94 41.97 -36.53
C PHE A 84 -9.46 42.06 -36.72
N SER A 85 -10.11 40.91 -36.86
CA SER A 85 -11.55 40.80 -36.60
C SER A 85 -11.76 40.87 -35.09
N ILE A 86 -12.60 41.82 -34.70
CA ILE A 86 -13.11 42.10 -33.36
C ILE A 86 -13.36 40.77 -32.62
N TRP A 87 -12.66 40.59 -31.49
CA TRP A 87 -12.91 39.52 -30.54
C TRP A 87 -14.35 39.59 -30.04
N ASP A 88 -15.10 38.53 -30.30
CA ASP A 88 -16.30 38.21 -29.54
C ASP A 88 -15.88 37.98 -28.08
N ASN A 89 -16.21 38.97 -27.25
CA ASN A 89 -16.10 38.95 -25.80
C ASN A 89 -17.05 37.91 -25.19
N ASN A 90 -16.71 36.63 -25.24
CA ASN A 90 -17.35 35.60 -24.41
C ASN A 90 -16.50 34.31 -24.36
N LYS A 91 -15.55 34.20 -23.41
CA LYS A 91 -15.23 32.99 -22.60
C LYS A 91 -13.96 33.17 -21.73
N ASP A 92 -14.18 33.28 -20.41
CA ASP A 92 -13.32 32.98 -19.25
C ASP A 92 -11.77 33.08 -19.34
N ASP A 93 -11.24 34.24 -18.96
CA ASP A 93 -9.82 34.50 -18.61
C ASP A 93 -9.51 34.12 -17.14
N SER A 94 -9.46 32.83 -16.81
CA SER A 94 -8.72 32.39 -15.62
C SER A 94 -7.56 31.50 -16.05
N ILE A 95 -6.33 32.01 -15.91
CA ILE A 95 -5.11 31.22 -16.17
C ILE A 95 -5.18 29.97 -15.29
N ASN A 96 -5.21 28.83 -15.96
CA ASN A 96 -5.28 27.52 -15.36
C ASN A 96 -4.11 27.29 -14.37
N PRO A 97 -4.35 26.75 -13.16
CA PRO A 97 -3.30 26.45 -12.18
C PRO A 97 -2.13 25.60 -12.71
N GLY A 98 -2.39 24.68 -13.64
CA GLY A 98 -1.37 23.85 -14.27
C GLY A 98 -0.45 24.64 -15.19
N ASP A 99 -1.02 25.50 -16.04
CA ASP A 99 -0.28 26.33 -16.98
C ASP A 99 0.49 27.43 -16.25
N LEU A 100 -0.14 28.07 -15.26
CA LEU A 100 0.51 29.04 -14.36
C LEU A 100 1.73 28.44 -13.68
N TYR A 101 1.62 27.18 -13.25
CA TYR A 101 2.72 26.45 -12.63
C TYR A 101 3.85 26.21 -13.62
N LEU A 102 3.58 25.68 -14.81
CA LEU A 102 4.63 25.39 -15.79
C LEU A 102 5.38 26.65 -16.23
N GLU A 103 4.69 27.79 -16.37
CA GLU A 103 5.31 29.08 -16.67
C GLU A 103 6.19 29.61 -15.54
N ASN A 104 5.83 29.34 -14.28
CA ASN A 104 6.46 29.96 -13.10
C ASN A 104 7.14 28.95 -12.15
N MET A 105 7.37 27.71 -12.59
CA MET A 105 7.76 26.58 -11.74
C MET A 105 9.03 26.85 -10.92
N PHE A 106 9.95 27.66 -11.43
CA PHE A 106 11.19 28.01 -10.74
C PHE A 106 11.05 29.18 -9.75
N ASN A 107 9.95 29.91 -9.80
CA ASN A 107 9.66 31.08 -8.97
C ASN A 107 8.72 30.77 -7.80
N LEU A 108 8.00 29.66 -7.85
CA LEU A 108 7.05 29.27 -6.81
C LEU A 108 7.74 28.74 -5.56
N THR A 109 7.34 29.25 -4.41
CA THR A 109 7.71 28.69 -3.11
C THR A 109 6.98 27.37 -2.85
N PRO A 110 7.49 26.51 -1.94
CA PRO A 110 6.80 25.28 -1.54
C PRO A 110 5.37 25.52 -1.02
N LYS A 111 5.13 26.66 -0.37
CA LYS A 111 3.81 27.03 0.17
C LYS A 111 2.84 27.39 -0.96
N GLU A 112 3.28 28.15 -1.94
CA GLU A 112 2.47 28.52 -3.11
C GLU A 112 2.14 27.29 -3.95
N TRP A 113 3.14 26.43 -4.20
CA TRP A 113 2.92 25.16 -4.88
C TRP A 113 1.89 24.28 -4.16
N MET A 114 1.97 24.16 -2.84
CA MET A 114 0.96 23.42 -2.07
C MET A 114 -0.43 24.03 -2.14
N ASN A 115 -0.55 25.36 -2.26
CA ASN A 115 -1.84 26.00 -2.45
C ASN A 115 -2.42 25.64 -3.84
N LEU A 116 -1.59 25.65 -4.90
CA LEU A 116 -2.00 25.19 -6.23
C LEU A 116 -2.46 23.73 -6.22
N ILE A 117 -1.69 22.87 -5.54
CA ILE A 117 -2.06 21.45 -5.34
C ILE A 117 -3.39 21.31 -4.60
N ARG A 118 -3.75 22.22 -3.68
CA ARG A 118 -5.03 22.14 -2.95
C ARG A 118 -6.22 22.56 -3.82
N ILE A 119 -6.05 23.60 -4.62
CA ILE A 119 -7.12 24.15 -5.48
C ILE A 119 -7.29 23.40 -6.81
N SER A 120 -6.35 22.52 -7.18
CA SER A 120 -6.45 21.80 -8.47
C SER A 120 -7.61 20.79 -8.44
N GLU A 121 -8.70 21.06 -9.14
CA GLU A 121 -9.85 20.14 -9.20
C GLU A 121 -9.71 19.12 -10.32
N ASP A 122 -9.07 19.51 -11.43
CA ASP A 122 -8.88 18.65 -12.60
C ASP A 122 -7.59 17.80 -12.52
N ASN A 123 -7.70 16.57 -13.02
CA ASN A 123 -6.62 15.59 -13.08
C ASN A 123 -5.48 16.06 -14.00
N SER A 124 -5.80 16.71 -15.13
CA SER A 124 -4.76 17.18 -16.06
C SER A 124 -3.90 18.27 -15.40
N HIS A 125 -4.54 19.22 -14.71
CA HIS A 125 -3.87 20.30 -14.00
C HIS A 125 -3.04 19.76 -12.83
N PHE A 126 -3.61 18.83 -12.07
CA PHE A 126 -2.90 18.18 -10.98
C PHE A 126 -1.65 17.43 -11.48
N LEU A 127 -1.71 16.78 -12.64
CA LEU A 127 -0.57 16.09 -13.24
C LEU A 127 0.53 17.08 -13.66
N SER A 128 0.16 18.23 -14.24
CA SER A 128 1.10 19.30 -14.57
C SER A 128 1.83 19.83 -13.33
N LEU A 129 1.12 20.01 -12.21
CA LEU A 129 1.70 20.43 -10.92
C LEU A 129 2.71 19.43 -10.34
N LEU A 130 2.68 18.16 -10.77
CA LEU A 130 3.60 17.12 -10.32
C LEU A 130 4.89 17.05 -11.17
N THR A 131 5.02 17.87 -12.20
CA THR A 131 6.28 18.00 -12.96
C THR A 131 7.38 18.57 -12.06
N ASN A 132 8.56 17.94 -11.95
CA ASN A 132 9.67 18.41 -11.10
C ASN A 132 9.33 18.66 -9.61
N PHE A 133 8.28 18.00 -9.10
CA PHE A 133 7.80 18.14 -7.71
C PHE A 133 8.86 17.88 -6.64
N GLN A 134 9.91 17.10 -6.96
CA GLN A 134 11.01 16.73 -6.07
C GLN A 134 11.66 17.92 -5.38
N ARG A 135 11.66 19.09 -6.03
CA ARG A 135 12.25 20.32 -5.48
C ARG A 135 11.52 20.84 -4.23
N TYR A 136 10.23 20.54 -4.08
CA TYR A 136 9.44 21.05 -2.97
C TYR A 136 9.43 20.11 -1.77
N ILE A 137 9.51 18.79 -2.00
CA ILE A 137 9.24 17.74 -1.01
C ILE A 137 9.91 18.00 0.35
N ARG A 138 11.19 18.39 0.35
CA ARG A 138 11.99 18.60 1.57
C ARG A 138 11.49 19.74 2.44
N HIS A 139 10.84 20.73 1.84
CA HIS A 139 10.35 21.92 2.53
C HIS A 139 8.93 21.77 3.06
N LEU A 140 8.25 20.67 2.72
CA LEU A 140 6.88 20.39 3.13
C LEU A 140 6.82 19.66 4.46
N LYS A 141 5.72 19.80 5.19
CA LYS A 141 5.44 18.97 6.37
C LYS A 141 5.04 17.57 5.89
N CYS A 142 5.30 16.53 6.68
CA CYS A 142 4.82 15.19 6.31
C CYS A 142 3.29 15.10 6.19
N SER A 143 2.53 15.94 6.90
CA SER A 143 1.07 16.04 6.71
C SER A 143 0.69 16.54 5.31
N ASP A 144 1.50 17.41 4.71
CA ASP A 144 1.33 17.87 3.33
C ASP A 144 1.71 16.77 2.34
N LEU A 145 2.79 16.01 2.62
CA LEU A 145 3.16 14.83 1.82
C LEU A 145 2.05 13.77 1.80
N VAL A 146 1.45 13.49 2.97
CA VAL A 146 0.30 12.57 3.09
C VAL A 146 -0.90 13.09 2.27
N TYR A 147 -1.16 14.40 2.28
CA TYR A 147 -2.23 14.99 1.48
C TYR A 147 -1.99 14.81 -0.03
N ILE A 148 -0.77 15.04 -0.52
CA ILE A 148 -0.44 14.84 -1.94
C ILE A 148 -0.64 13.36 -2.33
N ILE A 149 -0.18 12.44 -1.48
CA ILE A 149 -0.35 10.99 -1.70
C ILE A 149 -1.84 10.61 -1.77
N GLU A 150 -2.68 11.12 -0.86
CA GLU A 150 -4.12 10.91 -0.89
C GLU A 150 -4.74 11.43 -2.18
N LYS A 151 -4.33 12.62 -2.63
CA LYS A 151 -4.81 13.22 -3.86
C LYS A 151 -4.39 12.40 -5.09
N CYS A 152 -3.14 11.94 -5.14
CA CYS A 152 -2.66 11.02 -6.18
C CYS A 152 -3.55 9.78 -6.28
N VAL A 153 -3.84 9.12 -5.16
CA VAL A 153 -4.67 7.91 -5.13
C VAL A 153 -6.12 8.19 -5.52
N ASN A 154 -6.70 9.32 -5.11
CA ASN A 154 -8.07 9.69 -5.48
C ASN A 154 -8.20 10.05 -6.97
N CYS A 155 -7.17 10.68 -7.54
CA CYS A 155 -7.12 11.04 -8.96
C CYS A 155 -6.63 9.90 -9.86
N GLY A 156 -6.26 8.73 -9.31
CA GLY A 156 -5.68 7.63 -10.06
C GLY A 156 -4.29 7.92 -10.63
N VAL A 157 -3.60 8.94 -10.12
CA VAL A 157 -2.26 9.34 -10.55
C VAL A 157 -1.22 8.55 -9.78
N ARG A 158 -0.32 7.90 -10.51
CA ARG A 158 0.84 7.20 -9.95
C ARG A 158 2.13 7.79 -10.43
N ASP A 159 2.30 7.80 -11.75
CA ASP A 159 3.44 8.40 -12.41
C ASP A 159 3.07 9.82 -12.83
N ASN A 160 4.01 10.76 -12.70
CA ASN A 160 3.84 12.09 -13.27
C ASN A 160 4.13 12.08 -14.79
N ASN A 161 4.07 13.26 -15.43
CA ASN A 161 4.40 13.43 -16.86
C ASN A 161 5.84 13.02 -17.23
N GLN A 162 6.72 12.86 -16.24
CA GLN A 162 8.09 12.42 -16.41
C GLN A 162 8.25 10.90 -16.20
N GLY A 163 7.15 10.15 -15.96
CA GLY A 163 7.21 8.71 -15.71
C GLY A 163 7.74 8.35 -14.32
N ILE A 164 7.68 9.29 -13.36
CA ILE A 164 8.19 9.12 -12.01
C ILE A 164 7.04 8.75 -11.07
N ASP A 165 7.17 7.60 -10.37
CA ASP A 165 6.20 7.18 -9.34
C ASP A 165 6.24 8.16 -8.16
N VAL A 166 5.24 9.05 -8.13
CA VAL A 166 5.12 10.15 -7.17
C VAL A 166 4.94 9.61 -5.76
N CYS A 167 4.07 8.61 -5.60
CA CYS A 167 3.80 7.98 -4.31
C CYS A 167 5.08 7.36 -3.74
N TYR A 168 5.85 6.66 -4.57
CA TYR A 168 7.11 6.03 -4.16
C TYR A 168 8.13 7.05 -3.62
N VAL A 169 8.32 8.18 -4.30
CA VAL A 169 9.23 9.25 -3.84
C VAL A 169 8.76 9.89 -2.54
N LEU A 170 7.47 10.24 -2.43
CA LEU A 170 6.92 10.89 -1.24
C LEU A 170 6.97 9.96 -0.01
N LEU A 171 6.69 8.67 -0.19
CA LEU A 171 6.81 7.67 0.87
C LEU A 171 8.26 7.48 1.33
N CYS A 172 9.22 7.55 0.42
CA CYS A 172 10.65 7.51 0.77
C CYS A 172 11.04 8.69 1.66
N GLU A 173 10.58 9.90 1.35
CA GLU A 173 10.84 11.07 2.21
C GLU A 173 10.21 10.89 3.60
N ILE A 174 8.93 10.47 3.66
CA ILE A 174 8.26 10.24 4.94
C ILE A 174 9.03 9.21 5.78
N LEU A 175 9.48 8.12 5.15
CA LEU A 175 10.27 7.08 5.80
C LEU A 175 11.62 7.61 6.31
N TYR A 176 12.34 8.37 5.48
CA TYR A 176 13.60 9.00 5.88
C TYR A 176 13.43 9.81 7.16
N ARG A 177 12.42 10.68 7.23
CA ARG A 177 12.25 11.53 8.41
C ARG A 177 11.88 10.72 9.65
N PHE A 178 11.08 9.67 9.52
CA PHE A 178 10.80 8.76 10.64
C PHE A 178 12.07 8.06 11.18
N LEU A 179 12.99 7.67 10.29
CA LEU A 179 14.19 6.93 10.67
C LEU A 179 15.29 7.84 11.24
N TYR A 180 15.42 9.07 10.72
CA TYR A 180 16.59 9.91 10.98
C TYR A 180 16.29 11.27 11.62
N GLU A 181 15.04 11.71 11.69
CA GLU A 181 14.69 13.01 12.30
C GLU A 181 13.89 12.83 13.59
N ASN A 182 12.64 12.35 13.51
CA ASN A 182 11.76 12.27 14.68
C ASN A 182 10.72 11.14 14.51
N ASN A 183 10.47 10.38 15.57
CA ASN A 183 9.48 9.29 15.55
C ASN A 183 8.03 9.77 15.77
N ARG A 184 7.78 11.07 15.95
CA ARG A 184 6.46 11.71 16.14
C ARG A 184 6.10 12.73 15.04
N ILE A 185 6.67 12.59 13.85
CA ILE A 185 6.47 13.57 12.77
C ILE A 185 5.02 13.66 12.27
N LEU A 186 4.31 12.53 12.26
CA LEU A 186 2.89 12.48 11.92
C LEU A 186 2.05 12.34 13.18
N LYS A 187 0.97 13.11 13.28
CA LYS A 187 -0.06 12.92 14.31
C LYS A 187 -0.82 11.61 14.06
N ILE A 188 -1.44 11.04 15.09
CA ILE A 188 -2.29 9.83 14.97
C ILE A 188 -3.32 9.94 13.82
N LYS A 189 -3.94 11.12 13.63
CA LYS A 189 -4.86 11.37 12.50
C LYS A 189 -4.18 11.18 11.13
N ASP A 190 -2.94 11.64 10.98
CA ASP A 190 -2.21 11.52 9.71
C ASP A 190 -1.65 10.11 9.51
N ILE A 191 -1.34 9.38 10.60
CA ILE A 191 -1.03 7.94 10.54
C ILE A 191 -2.26 7.17 10.03
N SER A 192 -3.45 7.47 10.55
CA SER A 192 -4.72 6.89 10.08
C SER A 192 -4.96 7.15 8.59
N ARG A 193 -4.71 8.38 8.13
CA ARG A 193 -4.78 8.76 6.71
C ARG A 193 -3.80 7.97 5.85
N LEU A 194 -2.52 7.96 6.22
CA LEU A 194 -1.48 7.26 5.46
C LEU A 194 -1.72 5.75 5.41
N THR A 195 -2.18 5.13 6.50
CA THR A 195 -2.48 3.69 6.52
C THR A 195 -3.61 3.30 5.55
N LYS A 196 -4.65 4.14 5.43
CA LYS A 196 -5.72 3.96 4.44
C LYS A 196 -5.22 4.05 3.00
N VAL A 197 -4.26 4.95 2.72
CA VAL A 197 -3.65 5.04 1.39
C VAL A 197 -2.75 3.83 1.10
N LEU A 198 -1.91 3.42 2.05
CA LEU A 198 -1.02 2.26 1.89
C LEU A 198 -1.77 0.94 1.60
N LEU A 199 -3.04 0.83 2.01
CA LEU A 199 -3.92 -0.29 1.64
C LEU A 199 -4.28 -0.31 0.15
N LYS A 200 -4.36 0.87 -0.49
CA LYS A 200 -4.74 1.02 -1.91
C LYS A 200 -3.54 0.91 -2.85
N LEU A 201 -2.34 1.25 -2.37
CA LEU A 201 -1.12 1.21 -3.19
C LEU A 201 -0.61 -0.23 -3.38
N LYS A 202 -0.42 -0.66 -4.64
CA LYS A 202 0.22 -1.94 -5.00
C LYS A 202 1.56 -1.68 -5.66
N PHE A 203 2.67 -2.16 -5.11
CA PHE A 203 3.99 -2.04 -5.76
C PHE A 203 4.28 -3.35 -6.50
N ASN A 204 4.15 -3.33 -7.83
CA ASN A 204 4.26 -4.53 -8.68
C ASN A 204 5.66 -4.73 -9.29
N ARG A 205 6.61 -3.80 -9.10
CA ARG A 205 7.98 -3.94 -9.61
C ARG A 205 8.83 -4.62 -8.55
N GLU A 206 9.05 -5.92 -8.74
CA GLU A 206 9.92 -6.74 -7.88
C GLU A 206 11.40 -6.63 -8.24
N SER A 207 11.79 -6.18 -9.45
CA SER A 207 13.19 -6.25 -9.92
C SER A 207 14.14 -5.46 -9.00
N PRO A 208 14.90 -6.12 -8.11
CA PRO A 208 15.52 -5.49 -6.97
C PRO A 208 16.91 -4.93 -7.27
N GLU A 209 17.42 -5.14 -8.49
CA GLU A 209 18.83 -4.92 -8.85
C GLU A 209 19.11 -3.53 -9.44
N THR A 210 18.09 -2.80 -9.89
CA THR A 210 18.23 -1.48 -10.54
C THR A 210 17.31 -0.39 -10.00
N SER A 211 16.44 -0.70 -9.03
CA SER A 211 15.47 0.26 -8.50
C SER A 211 16.15 1.36 -7.66
N THR A 212 16.22 2.57 -8.21
CA THR A 212 16.70 3.77 -7.51
C THR A 212 15.55 4.75 -7.29
N VAL A 213 15.33 5.23 -6.06
CA VAL A 213 14.30 6.24 -5.78
C VAL A 213 14.69 7.60 -6.41
N PRO A 214 13.91 8.18 -7.34
CA PRO A 214 14.24 9.43 -8.03
C PRO A 214 13.90 10.67 -7.18
N ILE A 215 14.62 10.88 -6.08
CA ILE A 215 14.34 11.96 -5.09
C ILE A 215 14.92 13.32 -5.52
N CYS A 216 15.63 13.43 -6.64
CA CYS A 216 16.19 14.69 -7.14
C CYS A 216 15.88 14.88 -8.63
N SER A 217 15.53 16.10 -9.01
CA SER A 217 15.24 16.51 -10.39
C SER A 217 16.50 16.69 -11.25
N MET A 218 17.69 16.79 -10.65
CA MET A 218 18.92 17.26 -11.34
C MET A 218 19.39 16.41 -12.53
N ASN A 219 18.89 15.18 -12.70
CA ASN A 219 19.43 14.25 -13.69
C ASN A 219 18.38 13.61 -14.60
N PHE A 220 17.10 13.94 -14.44
CA PHE A 220 16.06 13.35 -15.30
C PHE A 220 15.97 14.03 -16.67
N GLU A 221 16.43 15.29 -16.77
CA GLU A 221 16.23 16.14 -17.96
C GLU A 221 17.13 15.78 -19.16
N TYR A 222 18.21 14.99 -19.00
CA TYR A 222 19.20 14.78 -20.07
C TYR A 222 19.36 13.34 -20.57
N THR A 223 19.24 12.31 -19.73
CA THR A 223 19.54 10.92 -20.13
C THR A 223 18.39 9.94 -19.91
N LYS A 224 17.29 10.36 -19.26
CA LYS A 224 16.25 9.48 -18.69
C LYS A 224 16.79 8.41 -17.72
N GLU A 225 18.07 8.43 -17.38
CA GLU A 225 18.67 7.59 -16.36
C GLU A 225 18.58 8.31 -15.01
N VAL A 226 17.99 7.64 -14.01
CA VAL A 226 17.89 8.17 -12.66
C VAL A 226 19.27 8.15 -12.00
N SER A 227 20.11 9.15 -12.26
CA SER A 227 21.30 9.37 -11.43
C SER A 227 20.94 10.26 -10.25
N VAL A 228 21.29 9.83 -9.04
CA VAL A 228 20.99 10.57 -7.80
C VAL A 228 22.17 11.47 -7.47
N CYS A 229 21.96 12.75 -7.16
CA CYS A 229 23.06 13.66 -6.82
C CYS A 229 23.76 13.25 -5.50
N GLU A 230 25.03 13.63 -5.33
CA GLU A 230 25.84 13.23 -4.16
C GLU A 230 25.18 13.60 -2.81
N ASN A 231 24.54 14.76 -2.72
CA ASN A 231 23.81 15.16 -1.51
C ASN A 231 22.64 14.21 -1.19
N CYS A 232 21.93 13.72 -2.21
CA CYS A 232 20.87 12.73 -2.03
C CYS A 232 21.44 11.36 -1.65
N LYS A 233 22.54 10.94 -2.27
CA LYS A 233 23.24 9.69 -1.91
C LYS A 233 23.64 9.70 -0.44
N LEU A 234 24.22 10.81 0.03
CA LEU A 234 24.62 11.00 1.43
C LEU A 234 23.43 11.01 2.40
N ARG A 235 22.32 11.66 2.02
CA ARG A 235 21.10 11.75 2.86
C ARG A 235 20.38 10.42 2.96
N TYR A 236 19.96 9.85 1.83
CA TYR A 236 19.04 8.71 1.82
C TYR A 236 19.75 7.36 1.94
N LYS A 237 21.04 7.27 1.56
CA LYS A 237 21.87 6.06 1.72
C LYS A 237 21.14 4.80 1.23
N ASP A 238 21.02 3.79 2.10
CA ASP A 238 20.36 2.51 1.83
C ASP A 238 18.90 2.64 1.39
N LEU A 239 18.21 3.76 1.71
CA LEU A 239 16.81 3.97 1.30
C LEU A 239 16.65 4.13 -0.21
N LEU A 240 17.68 4.58 -0.93
CA LEU A 240 17.62 4.78 -2.37
C LEU A 240 17.44 3.47 -3.14
N ASN A 241 17.87 2.35 -2.55
CA ASN A 241 17.90 1.03 -3.19
C ASN A 241 16.73 0.13 -2.76
N LEU A 242 15.72 0.70 -2.08
CA LEU A 242 14.53 -0.02 -1.65
C LEU A 242 13.46 0.06 -2.72
N ASN A 243 12.88 -1.06 -3.12
CA ASN A 243 11.65 -1.03 -3.92
C ASN A 243 10.47 -0.49 -3.09
N GLY A 244 9.35 -0.17 -3.76
CA GLY A 244 8.19 0.39 -3.06
C GLY A 244 7.55 -0.54 -2.01
N SER A 245 7.65 -1.86 -2.20
CA SER A 245 7.16 -2.84 -1.22
C SER A 245 7.97 -2.79 0.08
N ASP A 246 9.29 -2.65 -0.02
CA ASP A 246 10.20 -2.52 1.12
C ASP A 246 9.97 -1.21 1.87
N ILE A 247 9.79 -0.10 1.14
CA ILE A 247 9.42 1.20 1.74
C ILE A 247 8.10 1.07 2.49
N SER A 248 7.07 0.47 1.89
CA SER A 248 5.77 0.25 2.54
C SER A 248 5.90 -0.59 3.82
N THR A 249 6.72 -1.65 3.77
CA THR A 249 6.95 -2.55 4.91
C THR A 249 7.68 -1.84 6.05
N LEU A 250 8.71 -1.06 5.75
CA LEU A 250 9.41 -0.24 6.76
C LEU A 250 8.50 0.84 7.34
N LEU A 251 7.68 1.49 6.50
CA LEU A 251 6.68 2.45 6.95
C LEU A 251 5.70 1.84 7.94
N MET A 252 5.19 0.63 7.69
CA MET A 252 4.33 -0.06 8.65
C MET A 252 4.99 -0.18 10.03
N VAL A 253 6.29 -0.50 10.10
CA VAL A 253 7.01 -0.62 11.36
C VAL A 253 7.14 0.73 12.07
N VAL A 254 7.61 1.77 11.37
CA VAL A 254 7.83 3.08 12.01
C VAL A 254 6.52 3.77 12.39
N LEU A 255 5.44 3.57 11.61
CA LEU A 255 4.10 4.08 11.93
C LEU A 255 3.56 3.43 13.21
N GLY A 256 3.69 2.11 13.36
CA GLY A 256 3.24 1.43 14.57
C GLY A 256 4.04 1.84 15.82
N LYS A 257 5.36 2.06 15.68
CA LYS A 257 6.20 2.63 16.76
C LYS A 257 5.74 4.03 17.15
N SER A 258 5.50 4.89 16.16
CA SER A 258 5.02 6.26 16.35
C SER A 258 3.66 6.29 17.05
N LEU A 259 2.73 5.47 16.59
CA LEU A 259 1.39 5.32 17.16
C LEU A 259 1.48 4.96 18.65
N LEU A 260 2.20 3.89 19.01
CA LEU A 260 2.37 3.47 20.40
C LEU A 260 3.03 4.54 21.27
N LEU A 261 4.03 5.24 20.73
CA LEU A 261 4.72 6.29 21.46
C LEU A 261 3.80 7.49 21.74
N GLN A 262 2.96 7.87 20.79
CA GLN A 262 1.99 8.97 20.97
C GLN A 262 0.83 8.55 21.88
N SER A 263 0.38 7.30 21.79
CA SER A 263 -0.71 6.78 22.61
C SER A 263 -0.40 6.80 24.11
N LYS A 264 0.87 6.68 24.51
CA LYS A 264 1.29 6.80 25.92
C LYS A 264 0.97 8.15 26.53
N ASP A 265 0.91 9.20 25.72
CA ASP A 265 0.71 10.57 26.18
C ASP A 265 -0.77 10.99 26.13
N LEU A 266 -1.67 10.11 25.66
CA LEU A 266 -3.10 10.39 25.58
C LEU A 266 -3.78 10.16 26.92
N ARG A 267 -4.56 11.16 27.38
CA ARG A 267 -5.40 11.04 28.58
C ARG A 267 -6.48 9.96 28.45
N LYS A 268 -7.06 9.82 27.24
CA LYS A 268 -8.11 8.84 26.95
C LYS A 268 -7.80 8.13 25.65
N LEU A 269 -7.75 6.80 25.73
CA LEU A 269 -7.57 5.92 24.59
C LEU A 269 -8.92 5.58 23.96
N HIS A 270 -8.93 5.40 22.64
CA HIS A 270 -10.06 4.87 21.89
C HIS A 270 -9.53 4.00 20.75
N GLU A 271 -10.09 2.80 20.59
CA GLU A 271 -9.72 1.81 19.58
C GLU A 271 -9.74 2.36 18.14
N ASN A 272 -10.62 3.31 17.81
CA ASN A 272 -10.68 3.93 16.48
C ASN A 272 -9.37 4.63 16.09
N SER A 273 -8.53 4.97 17.06
CA SER A 273 -7.21 5.57 16.83
C SER A 273 -6.22 4.58 16.21
N VAL A 274 -6.40 3.27 16.45
CA VAL A 274 -5.45 2.23 16.05
C VAL A 274 -6.01 1.25 15.01
N VAL A 275 -7.34 1.18 14.87
CA VAL A 275 -8.01 0.29 13.91
C VAL A 275 -7.48 0.46 12.47
N PRO A 276 -7.29 1.66 11.90
CA PRO A 276 -6.74 1.82 10.54
C PRO A 276 -5.37 1.16 10.36
N TYR A 277 -4.51 1.26 11.39
CA TYR A 277 -3.21 0.60 11.41
C TYR A 277 -3.34 -0.93 11.50
N LEU A 278 -4.25 -1.43 12.34
CA LEU A 278 -4.51 -2.87 12.45
C LEU A 278 -5.04 -3.44 11.13
N VAL A 279 -5.94 -2.74 10.43
CA VAL A 279 -6.42 -3.15 9.10
C VAL A 279 -5.27 -3.25 8.10
N LEU A 280 -4.39 -2.25 8.03
CA LEU A 280 -3.20 -2.30 7.15
C LEU A 280 -2.32 -3.50 7.46
N VAL A 281 -1.95 -3.69 8.73
CA VAL A 281 -1.06 -4.77 9.16
C VAL A 281 -1.68 -6.15 8.94
N GLY A 282 -2.96 -6.29 9.27
CA GLY A 282 -3.72 -7.52 9.06
C GLY A 282 -3.81 -7.86 7.57
N ASN A 283 -4.16 -6.90 6.72
CA ASN A 283 -4.27 -7.10 5.27
C ASN A 283 -2.96 -7.59 4.66
N ARG A 284 -1.83 -6.97 5.05
CA ARG A 284 -0.48 -7.29 4.54
C ARG A 284 0.17 -8.53 5.17
N ASN A 285 -0.48 -9.25 6.08
CA ASN A 285 0.11 -10.42 6.76
C ASN A 285 1.47 -10.14 7.45
N SER A 286 1.72 -8.90 7.90
CA SER A 286 3.08 -8.52 8.30
C SER A 286 3.44 -9.00 9.71
N VAL A 287 4.06 -10.20 9.79
CA VAL A 287 4.60 -10.77 11.04
C VAL A 287 5.70 -9.89 11.64
N LEU A 288 6.35 -9.05 10.81
CA LEU A 288 7.34 -8.06 11.23
C LEU A 288 6.77 -7.12 12.31
N CYS A 289 5.47 -6.81 12.24
CA CYS A 289 4.74 -5.94 13.15
C CYS A 289 4.14 -6.66 14.37
N SER A 290 4.39 -7.97 14.57
CA SER A 290 3.84 -8.76 15.69
C SER A 290 4.04 -8.13 17.07
N HIS A 291 5.25 -7.65 17.36
CA HIS A 291 5.59 -6.94 18.60
C HIS A 291 4.81 -5.62 18.78
N LEU A 292 4.52 -4.91 17.69
CA LEU A 292 3.73 -3.67 17.71
C LEU A 292 2.26 -3.98 17.95
N VAL A 293 1.72 -5.00 17.28
CA VAL A 293 0.34 -5.45 17.51
C VAL A 293 0.17 -5.91 18.96
N ARG A 294 1.14 -6.64 19.53
CA ARG A 294 1.15 -6.99 20.96
C ARG A 294 1.14 -5.75 21.86
N GLY A 295 1.98 -4.76 21.57
CA GLY A 295 1.99 -3.48 22.29
C GLY A 295 0.64 -2.77 22.25
N ILE A 296 0.00 -2.74 21.08
CA ILE A 296 -1.34 -2.16 20.90
C ILE A 296 -2.37 -2.95 21.70
N SER A 297 -2.36 -4.29 21.62
CA SER A 297 -3.25 -5.15 22.40
C SER A 297 -3.13 -4.88 23.90
N SER A 298 -1.91 -4.73 24.42
CA SER A 298 -1.70 -4.45 25.84
C SER A 298 -2.27 -3.08 26.23
N MET A 299 -1.92 -2.04 25.48
CA MET A 299 -2.27 -0.65 25.79
C MET A 299 -3.76 -0.34 25.60
N TYR A 300 -4.38 -0.92 24.57
CA TYR A 300 -5.79 -0.72 24.23
C TYR A 300 -6.70 -1.85 24.73
N SER A 301 -6.21 -2.73 25.61
CA SER A 301 -6.93 -3.90 26.12
C SER A 301 -8.32 -3.53 26.67
N LYS A 302 -8.38 -2.59 27.63
CA LYS A 302 -9.64 -2.11 28.22
C LYS A 302 -10.59 -1.52 27.18
N THR A 303 -10.09 -0.74 26.23
CA THR A 303 -10.94 -0.12 25.20
C THR A 303 -11.54 -1.15 24.24
N PHE A 304 -10.78 -2.17 23.84
CA PHE A 304 -11.32 -3.25 23.01
C PHE A 304 -12.29 -4.14 23.78
N LEU A 305 -12.01 -4.42 25.06
CA LEU A 305 -12.90 -5.19 25.93
C LEU A 305 -14.25 -4.52 26.17
N LEU A 306 -14.30 -3.19 26.16
CA LEU A 306 -15.52 -2.40 26.34
C LEU A 306 -16.11 -1.88 25.01
N SER A 307 -15.52 -2.25 23.87
CA SER A 307 -15.97 -1.74 22.57
C SER A 307 -17.37 -2.25 22.24
N ASN A 308 -18.19 -1.37 21.70
CA ASN A 308 -19.52 -1.69 21.16
C ASN A 308 -19.50 -2.00 19.66
N SER A 309 -18.32 -1.95 19.01
CA SER A 309 -18.18 -2.28 17.59
C SER A 309 -17.59 -3.68 17.43
N ILE A 310 -18.42 -4.62 16.98
CA ILE A 310 -17.94 -5.97 16.62
C ILE A 310 -16.98 -5.91 15.45
N HIS A 311 -17.11 -4.92 14.57
CA HIS A 311 -16.16 -4.68 13.50
C HIS A 311 -14.74 -4.44 14.03
N ASN A 312 -14.59 -3.52 14.99
CA ASN A 312 -13.29 -3.24 15.59
C ASN A 312 -12.71 -4.45 16.35
N ILE A 313 -13.55 -5.19 17.08
CA ILE A 313 -13.14 -6.40 17.80
C ILE A 313 -12.67 -7.48 16.81
N SER A 314 -13.41 -7.69 15.73
CA SER A 314 -13.06 -8.68 14.69
C SER A 314 -11.74 -8.35 13.98
N ILE A 315 -11.50 -7.06 13.67
CA ILE A 315 -10.24 -6.58 13.10
C ILE A 315 -9.07 -6.88 14.03
N LEU A 316 -9.23 -6.64 15.34
CA LEU A 316 -8.19 -6.93 16.32
C LEU A 316 -7.88 -8.43 16.37
N LEU A 317 -8.88 -9.30 16.52
CA LEU A 317 -8.70 -10.75 16.60
C LEU A 317 -8.02 -11.30 15.33
N HIS A 318 -8.51 -10.88 14.17
CA HIS A 318 -7.93 -11.23 12.87
C HIS A 318 -6.47 -10.80 12.75
N THR A 319 -6.17 -9.56 13.15
CA THR A 319 -4.80 -9.01 13.07
C THR A 319 -3.85 -9.70 14.04
N ILE A 320 -4.27 -9.96 15.28
CA ILE A 320 -3.48 -10.74 16.26
C ILE A 320 -3.10 -12.08 15.65
N LYS A 321 -4.07 -12.76 15.02
CA LYS A 321 -3.84 -14.09 14.47
C LYS A 321 -2.95 -14.08 13.23
N ARG A 322 -3.20 -13.20 12.26
CA ARG A 322 -2.40 -13.10 11.01
C ARG A 322 -0.95 -12.69 11.28
N THR A 323 -0.72 -11.84 12.29
CA THR A 323 0.64 -11.41 12.66
C THR A 323 1.33 -12.34 13.65
N LYS A 324 0.64 -13.35 14.19
CA LYS A 324 1.13 -14.20 15.29
C LYS A 324 1.53 -13.37 16.53
N ALA A 325 0.81 -12.28 16.80
CA ALA A 325 1.06 -11.46 17.98
C ALA A 325 0.69 -12.25 19.25
N ARG A 326 1.59 -12.24 20.24
CA ARG A 326 1.38 -12.91 21.52
C ARG A 326 0.48 -12.06 22.44
N SER A 327 -0.83 -12.16 22.23
CA SER A 327 -1.86 -11.39 22.95
C SER A 327 -2.97 -12.29 23.54
N TYR A 328 -2.63 -13.53 23.91
CA TYR A 328 -3.62 -14.52 24.38
C TYR A 328 -4.50 -14.06 25.55
N PRO A 329 -4.01 -13.34 26.59
CA PRO A 329 -4.88 -12.88 27.68
C PRO A 329 -6.04 -12.01 27.19
N LEU A 330 -5.77 -11.03 26.33
CA LEU A 330 -6.81 -10.18 25.75
C LEU A 330 -7.78 -10.98 24.88
N VAL A 331 -7.24 -11.90 24.07
CA VAL A 331 -8.04 -12.78 23.22
C VAL A 331 -8.99 -13.63 24.06
N LYS A 332 -8.50 -14.23 25.15
CA LYS A 332 -9.32 -15.02 26.08
C LYS A 332 -10.46 -14.18 26.65
N MET A 333 -10.15 -12.99 27.18
CA MET A 333 -11.17 -12.09 27.74
C MET A 333 -12.22 -11.64 26.71
N ILE A 334 -11.81 -11.37 25.46
CA ILE A 334 -12.74 -11.03 24.38
C ILE A 334 -13.63 -12.23 24.05
N VAL A 335 -13.08 -13.43 23.90
CA VAL A 335 -13.86 -14.64 23.61
C VAL A 335 -14.82 -14.95 24.76
N ASP A 336 -14.36 -14.84 26.02
CA ASP A 336 -15.20 -15.02 27.20
C ASP A 336 -16.40 -14.07 27.16
N ARG A 337 -16.17 -12.77 26.91
CA ARG A 337 -17.23 -11.77 26.75
C ARG A 337 -18.19 -12.16 25.62
N LEU A 338 -17.67 -12.34 24.40
CA LEU A 338 -18.51 -12.59 23.22
C LEU A 338 -19.29 -13.91 23.31
N SER A 339 -18.79 -14.89 24.05
CA SER A 339 -19.46 -16.18 24.29
C SER A 339 -20.60 -16.10 25.32
N THR A 340 -20.75 -14.96 26.00
CA THR A 340 -21.85 -14.74 26.95
C THR A 340 -23.17 -14.63 26.18
N LYS A 341 -24.22 -15.29 26.68
CA LYS A 341 -25.54 -15.38 26.03
C LYS A 341 -26.06 -13.99 25.62
N GLY A 342 -26.31 -13.80 24.33
CA GLY A 342 -26.89 -12.57 23.78
C GLY A 342 -25.90 -11.44 23.48
N GLU A 343 -24.64 -11.53 23.93
CA GLU A 343 -23.66 -10.45 23.76
C GLU A 343 -23.28 -10.27 22.29
N ILE A 344 -22.93 -11.36 21.60
CA ILE A 344 -22.54 -11.30 20.19
C ILE A 344 -23.71 -10.90 19.29
N GLU A 345 -24.92 -11.39 19.56
CA GLU A 345 -26.14 -11.05 18.83
C GLU A 345 -26.49 -9.57 19.03
N SER A 346 -26.32 -9.03 20.25
CA SER A 346 -26.52 -7.60 20.56
C SER A 346 -25.54 -6.73 19.78
N LEU A 347 -24.25 -7.08 19.78
CA LEU A 347 -23.23 -6.32 19.05
C LEU A 347 -23.44 -6.37 17.54
N LEU A 348 -23.80 -7.55 16.98
CA LEU A 348 -24.12 -7.69 15.56
C LEU A 348 -25.37 -6.92 15.17
N SER A 349 -26.37 -6.83 16.04
CA SER A 349 -27.60 -6.09 15.79
C SER A 349 -27.40 -4.57 15.77
N ARG A 350 -26.38 -4.05 16.47
CA ARG A 350 -26.03 -2.62 16.50
C ARG A 350 -25.30 -2.15 15.25
N GLU A 351 -24.62 -3.03 14.53
CA GLU A 351 -24.01 -2.67 13.24
C GLU A 351 -25.13 -2.49 12.21
N SER A 352 -25.31 -1.30 11.63
CA SER A 352 -26.42 -1.07 10.69
C SER A 352 -26.15 -1.67 9.30
N ASN A 353 -24.88 -1.69 8.89
CA ASN A 353 -24.48 -2.11 7.56
C ASN A 353 -24.28 -3.64 7.50
N LEU A 354 -25.09 -4.33 6.69
CA LEU A 354 -25.00 -5.78 6.50
C LEU A 354 -23.61 -6.23 6.04
N HIS A 355 -22.99 -5.53 5.09
CA HIS A 355 -21.64 -5.87 4.60
C HIS A 355 -20.60 -5.83 5.72
N THR A 356 -20.64 -4.81 6.59
CA THR A 356 -19.78 -4.72 7.78
C THR A 356 -20.03 -5.87 8.76
N LYS A 357 -21.29 -6.29 8.97
CA LYS A 357 -21.62 -7.48 9.78
C LYS A 357 -20.96 -8.73 9.22
N LEU A 358 -21.15 -9.00 7.93
CA LEU A 358 -20.63 -10.20 7.26
C LEU A 358 -19.09 -10.23 7.26
N ILE A 359 -18.44 -9.09 7.07
CA ILE A 359 -16.97 -8.98 7.22
C ILE A 359 -16.55 -9.32 8.65
N SER A 360 -17.25 -8.80 9.65
CA SER A 360 -16.90 -9.01 11.06
C SER A 360 -17.05 -10.48 11.45
N ILE A 361 -18.15 -11.12 11.01
CA ILE A 361 -18.39 -12.55 11.18
C ILE A 361 -17.29 -13.37 10.49
N SER A 362 -16.99 -13.05 9.22
CA SER A 362 -15.92 -13.71 8.46
C SER A 362 -14.58 -13.68 9.19
N GLN A 363 -14.22 -12.54 9.78
CA GLN A 363 -12.97 -12.38 10.51
C GLN A 363 -12.94 -13.18 11.82
N ILE A 364 -14.07 -13.29 12.53
CA ILE A 364 -14.18 -14.12 13.74
C ILE A 364 -14.12 -15.61 13.38
N ILE A 365 -14.79 -16.02 12.30
CA ILE A 365 -14.70 -17.38 11.76
C ILE A 365 -13.25 -17.71 11.38
N GLN A 366 -12.58 -16.83 10.63
CA GLN A 366 -11.20 -17.05 10.22
C GLN A 366 -10.25 -17.07 11.42
N PHE A 367 -10.47 -16.21 12.42
CA PHE A 367 -9.75 -16.27 13.68
C PHE A 367 -9.92 -17.65 14.33
N CYS A 368 -11.15 -18.14 14.38
CA CYS A 368 -11.53 -19.39 15.01
C CYS A 368 -10.88 -20.62 14.34
N ILE A 369 -11.00 -20.74 13.02
CA ILE A 369 -10.46 -21.86 12.24
C ILE A 369 -8.93 -21.94 12.32
N ASN A 370 -8.29 -20.78 12.44
CA ASN A 370 -6.84 -20.72 12.56
C ASN A 370 -6.35 -21.00 13.99
N CYS A 371 -7.21 -20.94 15.00
CA CYS A 371 -6.84 -21.34 16.36
C CYS A 371 -6.57 -22.84 16.40
N HIS A 372 -5.49 -23.23 17.09
CA HIS A 372 -5.19 -24.63 17.27
C HIS A 372 -6.32 -25.26 18.09
N TYR A 373 -7.02 -26.22 17.49
CA TYR A 373 -8.09 -26.91 18.20
C TYR A 373 -7.48 -27.91 19.19
N SER A 374 -7.90 -27.77 20.42
CA SER A 374 -7.73 -28.71 21.52
C SER A 374 -9.03 -28.67 22.33
N TYR A 375 -9.38 -29.73 23.03
CA TYR A 375 -10.59 -29.77 23.86
C TYR A 375 -10.45 -28.96 25.17
N SER A 376 -9.93 -27.74 25.06
CA SER A 376 -9.71 -26.81 26.16
C SER A 376 -10.91 -25.88 26.36
N GLU A 377 -11.07 -25.36 27.57
CA GLU A 377 -12.14 -24.40 27.92
C GLU A 377 -12.24 -23.23 26.92
N PHE A 378 -11.09 -22.71 26.48
CA PHE A 378 -11.04 -21.63 25.48
C PHE A 378 -11.68 -22.05 24.15
N ASN A 379 -11.37 -23.24 23.64
CA ASN A 379 -11.94 -23.73 22.39
C ASN A 379 -13.44 -24.07 22.54
N LEU A 380 -13.87 -24.58 23.70
CA LEU A 380 -15.29 -24.81 23.96
C LEU A 380 -16.08 -23.50 23.94
N LYS A 381 -15.58 -22.43 24.58
CA LYS A 381 -16.19 -21.09 24.52
C LYS A 381 -16.18 -20.51 23.12
N LEU A 382 -15.09 -20.71 22.38
CA LEU A 382 -14.99 -20.28 20.99
C LEU A 382 -16.00 -21.02 20.10
N ASP A 383 -16.25 -22.31 20.34
CA ASP A 383 -17.29 -23.09 19.66
C ASP A 383 -18.68 -22.57 19.99
N THR A 384 -18.96 -22.26 21.25
CA THR A 384 -20.22 -21.63 21.68
C THR A 384 -20.45 -20.29 20.98
N LEU A 385 -19.41 -19.44 20.92
CA LEU A 385 -19.45 -18.17 20.18
C LEU A 385 -19.78 -18.39 18.71
N ILE A 386 -19.09 -19.32 18.03
CA ILE A 386 -19.37 -19.62 16.63
C ILE A 386 -20.78 -20.17 16.43
N HIS A 387 -21.27 -21.01 17.33
CA HIS A 387 -22.63 -21.53 17.28
C HIS A 387 -23.69 -20.41 17.38
N SER A 388 -23.50 -19.45 18.30
CA SER A 388 -24.32 -18.23 18.39
C SER A 388 -24.29 -17.39 17.11
N ILE A 389 -23.10 -17.22 16.53
CA ILE A 389 -22.94 -16.53 15.24
C ILE A 389 -23.71 -17.26 14.13
N LEU A 390 -23.62 -18.59 14.06
CA LEU A 390 -24.33 -19.38 13.05
C LEU A 390 -25.86 -19.31 13.22
N LYS A 391 -26.36 -19.31 14.46
CA LYS A 391 -27.77 -19.04 14.76
C LYS A 391 -28.21 -17.67 14.24
N TYR A 392 -27.40 -16.64 14.48
CA TYR A 392 -27.69 -15.29 13.99
C TYR A 392 -27.71 -15.23 12.45
N VAL A 393 -26.71 -15.84 11.80
CA VAL A 393 -26.63 -15.92 10.32
C VAL A 393 -27.83 -16.68 9.75
N TYR A 394 -28.20 -17.82 10.34
CA TYR A 394 -29.38 -18.58 9.95
C TYR A 394 -30.66 -17.75 10.08
N GLY A 395 -30.81 -16.98 11.16
CA GLY A 395 -31.95 -16.07 11.33
C GLY A 395 -32.04 -14.94 10.31
N ILE A 396 -30.92 -14.56 9.65
CA ILE A 396 -30.92 -13.56 8.58
C ILE A 396 -31.22 -14.18 7.21
N PHE A 397 -30.70 -15.38 6.93
CA PHE A 397 -30.69 -15.93 5.58
C PHE A 397 -31.50 -17.21 5.40
N SER A 398 -32.29 -17.65 6.38
CA SER A 398 -33.16 -18.82 6.24
C SER A 398 -34.44 -18.52 5.46
N GLY A 399 -35.11 -19.56 4.95
CA GLY A 399 -36.37 -19.41 4.20
C GLY A 399 -36.19 -18.68 2.87
N ASP A 400 -37.03 -17.68 2.61
CA ASP A 400 -37.04 -16.93 1.35
C ASP A 400 -35.77 -16.09 1.12
N ASP A 401 -35.08 -15.72 2.20
CA ASP A 401 -33.84 -14.92 2.18
C ASP A 401 -32.59 -15.74 1.84
N MET A 402 -32.72 -17.06 1.66
CA MET A 402 -31.62 -17.93 1.19
C MET A 402 -31.03 -17.45 -0.13
N LYS A 403 -31.84 -16.84 -1.00
CA LYS A 403 -31.34 -16.28 -2.26
C LYS A 403 -30.45 -15.07 -2.03
N GLU A 404 -30.62 -14.34 -0.94
CA GLU A 404 -29.83 -13.14 -0.66
C GLU A 404 -28.38 -13.48 -0.30
N ILE A 405 -28.13 -14.57 0.43
CA ILE A 405 -26.76 -14.95 0.82
C ILE A 405 -25.87 -15.23 -0.40
N THR A 406 -26.46 -15.64 -1.53
CA THR A 406 -25.74 -15.90 -2.79
C THR A 406 -25.11 -14.64 -3.38
N LYS A 407 -25.57 -13.43 -2.99
CA LYS A 407 -24.95 -12.15 -3.33
C LYS A 407 -23.63 -11.92 -2.59
N PHE A 408 -23.31 -12.74 -1.59
CA PHE A 408 -22.10 -12.66 -0.77
C PHE A 408 -21.26 -13.95 -0.86
N PRO A 409 -20.82 -14.37 -2.06
CA PRO A 409 -20.11 -15.64 -2.26
C PRO A 409 -18.81 -15.77 -1.44
N ASN A 410 -18.11 -14.66 -1.19
CA ASN A 410 -16.91 -14.65 -0.34
C ASN A 410 -17.22 -14.86 1.14
N PHE A 411 -18.38 -14.41 1.62
CA PHE A 411 -18.86 -14.74 2.96
C PHE A 411 -19.25 -16.22 3.05
N VAL A 412 -19.94 -16.73 2.03
CA VAL A 412 -20.29 -18.17 1.93
C VAL A 412 -19.04 -19.05 1.93
N SER A 413 -17.98 -18.66 1.22
CA SER A 413 -16.70 -19.37 1.26
C SER A 413 -16.13 -19.48 2.69
N GLN A 414 -16.29 -18.48 3.54
CA GLN A 414 -15.89 -18.56 4.95
C GLN A 414 -16.77 -19.52 5.77
N LEU A 415 -18.07 -19.59 5.49
CA LEU A 415 -18.96 -20.58 6.09
C LEU A 415 -18.61 -22.01 5.65
N ASN A 416 -18.32 -22.21 4.36
CA ASN A 416 -17.86 -23.50 3.84
C ASN A 416 -16.51 -23.91 4.45
N LEU A 417 -15.60 -22.95 4.66
CA LEU A 417 -14.34 -23.17 5.36
C LEU A 417 -14.55 -23.57 6.83
N LEU A 418 -15.49 -22.92 7.52
CA LEU A 418 -15.89 -23.28 8.87
C LEU A 418 -16.47 -24.68 8.94
N ARG A 419 -17.41 -25.01 8.05
CA ARG A 419 -18.02 -26.34 7.95
C ARG A 419 -16.95 -27.41 7.74
N LYS A 420 -15.99 -27.18 6.84
CA LYS A 420 -14.88 -28.11 6.60
C LYS A 420 -14.02 -28.30 7.86
N SER A 421 -13.64 -27.20 8.52
CA SER A 421 -12.87 -27.26 9.78
C SER A 421 -13.65 -27.95 10.90
N MET A 422 -14.96 -27.71 11.00
CA MET A 422 -15.85 -28.35 11.96
C MET A 422 -15.88 -29.87 11.79
N ILE A 423 -16.05 -30.36 10.55
CA ILE A 423 -16.08 -31.79 10.23
C ILE A 423 -14.75 -32.47 10.55
N LEU A 424 -13.62 -31.83 10.21
CA LEU A 424 -12.29 -32.45 10.28
C LEU A 424 -11.60 -32.30 11.63
N GLU A 425 -11.89 -31.24 12.38
CA GLU A 425 -11.08 -30.87 13.55
C GLU A 425 -11.90 -30.50 14.77
N ARG A 426 -13.10 -29.90 14.64
CA ARG A 426 -13.81 -29.24 15.75
C ARG A 426 -15.07 -30.02 16.15
N ILE A 427 -14.87 -31.19 16.74
CA ILE A 427 -15.91 -32.18 17.08
C ILE A 427 -17.00 -31.60 17.99
N HIS A 428 -16.63 -30.77 18.98
CA HIS A 428 -17.62 -30.15 19.87
C HIS A 428 -18.57 -29.21 19.12
N LEU A 429 -18.05 -28.31 18.28
CA LEU A 429 -18.89 -27.47 17.40
C LEU A 429 -19.78 -28.31 16.48
N LYS A 430 -19.26 -29.41 15.92
CA LYS A 430 -20.06 -30.36 15.14
C LYS A 430 -21.22 -30.92 15.96
N GLY A 431 -20.97 -31.31 17.22
CA GLY A 431 -22.00 -31.80 18.14
C GLY A 431 -23.09 -30.77 18.43
N LEU A 432 -22.75 -29.48 18.57
CA LEU A 432 -23.71 -28.39 18.80
C LEU A 432 -24.65 -28.13 17.60
N ILE A 433 -24.25 -28.53 16.39
CA ILE A 433 -24.97 -28.24 15.15
C ILE A 433 -25.65 -29.49 14.57
N SER A 434 -25.13 -30.67 14.86
CA SER A 434 -25.66 -31.94 14.35
C SER A 434 -27.13 -32.11 14.75
N GLY A 435 -27.99 -32.42 13.78
CA GLY A 435 -29.43 -32.58 13.99
C GLY A 435 -30.22 -31.27 14.10
N THR A 436 -29.58 -30.11 13.88
CA THR A 436 -30.25 -28.80 13.80
C THR A 436 -30.44 -28.35 12.35
N GLU A 437 -31.38 -27.45 12.10
CA GLU A 437 -31.58 -26.82 10.77
C GLU A 437 -30.37 -26.02 10.27
N ILE A 438 -29.48 -25.62 11.18
CA ILE A 438 -28.22 -24.95 10.82
C ILE A 438 -27.32 -25.90 10.03
N SER A 439 -27.37 -27.22 10.31
CA SER A 439 -26.59 -28.20 9.56
C SER A 439 -27.02 -28.25 8.10
N SER A 440 -28.32 -28.43 7.85
CA SER A 440 -28.87 -28.47 6.50
C SER A 440 -28.70 -27.15 5.77
N PHE A 441 -28.83 -26.02 6.47
CA PHE A 441 -28.49 -24.71 5.94
C PHE A 441 -27.04 -24.65 5.45
N LEU A 442 -26.06 -25.04 6.27
CA LEU A 442 -24.65 -25.02 5.85
C LEU A 442 -24.36 -26.02 4.71
N ASP A 443 -25.01 -27.18 4.69
CA ASP A 443 -24.88 -28.15 3.60
C ASP A 443 -25.37 -27.58 2.27
N SER A 444 -26.45 -26.80 2.30
CA SER A 444 -27.00 -26.16 1.10
C SER A 444 -26.06 -25.13 0.46
N LEU A 445 -25.05 -24.62 1.18
CA LEU A 445 -24.15 -23.56 0.69
C LEU A 445 -22.90 -24.10 -0.04
N GLU A 446 -22.66 -25.41 -0.04
CA GLU A 446 -21.42 -26.03 -0.53
C GLU A 446 -21.12 -25.74 -2.01
N HIS A 447 -22.18 -25.64 -2.83
CA HIS A 447 -22.09 -25.43 -4.27
C HIS A 447 -21.79 -23.98 -4.67
N ILE A 448 -21.90 -23.03 -3.75
CA ILE A 448 -21.67 -21.60 -4.01
C ILE A 448 -20.16 -21.34 -4.03
N LYS A 449 -19.64 -21.01 -5.21
CA LYS A 449 -18.21 -20.71 -5.42
C LYS A 449 -17.87 -19.29 -4.96
N PRO A 450 -16.68 -19.05 -4.38
CA PRO A 450 -16.18 -17.71 -4.14
C PRO A 450 -16.05 -16.92 -5.45
N THR A 451 -16.24 -15.59 -5.40
CA THR A 451 -15.98 -14.70 -6.53
C THR A 451 -14.72 -13.89 -6.28
N PHE A 452 -13.90 -13.79 -7.31
CA PHE A 452 -12.65 -13.08 -7.27
C PHE A 452 -12.70 -11.90 -8.23
N ALA A 453 -11.85 -10.88 -8.00
CA ALA A 453 -11.84 -9.74 -8.90
C ALA A 453 -11.42 -10.20 -10.32
N PRO A 454 -11.92 -9.57 -11.40
CA PRO A 454 -11.65 -9.98 -12.78
C PRO A 454 -10.16 -10.09 -13.17
N ASN A 455 -9.27 -9.47 -12.38
CA ASN A 455 -7.82 -9.44 -12.60
C ASN A 455 -7.03 -10.28 -11.57
N GLU A 456 -7.68 -11.04 -10.68
CA GLU A 456 -7.02 -11.86 -9.65
C GLU A 456 -6.72 -13.29 -10.10
N PHE A 457 -7.38 -13.78 -11.15
CA PHE A 457 -7.21 -15.14 -11.70
C PHE A 457 -6.86 -15.05 -13.18
N LYS A 458 -5.61 -14.72 -13.46
CA LYS A 458 -5.02 -15.09 -14.75
C LYS A 458 -4.04 -16.21 -14.41
N THR A 459 -4.37 -17.43 -14.83
CA THR A 459 -3.49 -18.60 -14.72
C THR A 459 -2.08 -18.16 -15.13
N SER A 460 -1.12 -18.21 -14.20
CA SER A 460 0.21 -17.69 -14.50
C SER A 460 0.89 -18.59 -15.53
N ASN A 461 1.94 -18.08 -16.17
CA ASN A 461 2.75 -18.90 -17.07
C ASN A 461 3.30 -20.14 -16.35
N ILE A 462 3.61 -20.03 -15.05
CA ILE A 462 4.10 -21.16 -14.24
C ILE A 462 3.01 -22.21 -14.07
N HIS A 463 1.76 -21.81 -13.78
CA HIS A 463 0.63 -22.74 -13.69
C HIS A 463 0.45 -23.54 -14.98
N SER A 464 0.53 -22.86 -16.13
CA SER A 464 0.39 -23.48 -17.45
C SER A 464 1.55 -24.41 -17.79
N GLN A 465 2.78 -24.06 -17.39
CA GLN A 465 3.95 -24.91 -17.56
C GLN A 465 3.82 -26.20 -16.74
N VAL A 466 3.48 -26.10 -15.45
CA VAL A 466 3.28 -27.27 -14.57
C VAL A 466 2.22 -28.20 -15.16
N ASP A 467 1.08 -27.66 -15.60
CA ASP A 467 0.00 -28.42 -16.25
C ASP A 467 0.46 -29.15 -17.52
N THR A 468 1.23 -28.48 -18.37
CA THR A 468 1.76 -29.05 -19.62
C THR A 468 2.70 -30.22 -19.33
N ILE A 469 3.61 -30.06 -18.36
CA ILE A 469 4.53 -31.14 -17.97
C ILE A 469 3.76 -32.31 -17.38
N LEU A 470 2.78 -32.09 -16.50
CA LEU A 470 1.93 -33.16 -15.94
C LEU A 470 1.21 -33.95 -17.03
N LYS A 471 0.65 -33.26 -18.03
CA LYS A 471 0.01 -33.91 -19.19
C LYS A 471 0.99 -34.76 -20.01
N SER A 472 2.27 -34.37 -20.10
CA SER A 472 3.30 -35.19 -20.76
C SER A 472 3.58 -36.53 -20.04
N PHE A 473 3.29 -36.62 -18.74
CA PHE A 473 3.28 -37.86 -17.96
C PHE A 473 1.94 -38.62 -18.03
N ASN A 474 1.04 -38.25 -18.95
CA ASN A 474 -0.32 -38.79 -19.11
C ASN A 474 -1.23 -38.58 -17.89
N TYR A 475 -1.00 -37.56 -17.07
CA TYR A 475 -1.97 -37.17 -16.05
C TYR A 475 -3.09 -36.33 -16.66
N VAL A 476 -4.34 -36.67 -16.32
CA VAL A 476 -5.48 -35.78 -16.52
C VAL A 476 -5.45 -34.73 -15.41
N THR A 477 -5.50 -33.46 -15.79
CA THR A 477 -5.42 -32.32 -14.89
C THR A 477 -6.62 -31.39 -15.07
N LEU A 478 -7.08 -30.79 -13.98
CA LEU A 478 -8.10 -29.75 -13.97
C LEU A 478 -7.51 -28.49 -13.34
N LEU A 479 -7.34 -27.44 -14.14
CA LEU A 479 -6.85 -26.13 -13.68
C LEU A 479 -7.94 -25.35 -12.95
N GLU A 480 -7.55 -24.59 -11.93
CA GLU A 480 -8.44 -23.71 -11.14
C GLU A 480 -9.72 -24.45 -10.69
N HIS A 481 -9.55 -25.70 -10.28
CA HIS A 481 -10.67 -26.59 -9.97
C HIS A 481 -11.26 -26.25 -8.60
N TYR A 482 -12.58 -26.31 -8.48
CA TYR A 482 -13.26 -26.07 -7.22
C TYR A 482 -13.29 -27.34 -6.36
N VAL A 483 -12.51 -27.34 -5.29
CA VAL A 483 -12.51 -28.35 -4.23
C VAL A 483 -12.96 -27.66 -2.94
N CYS A 484 -14.27 -27.69 -2.66
CA CYS A 484 -14.88 -26.91 -1.58
C CYS A 484 -14.09 -26.99 -0.25
N PRO A 485 -13.74 -25.85 0.37
CA PRO A 485 -14.13 -24.46 0.05
C PRO A 485 -13.16 -23.71 -0.88
N TYR A 486 -12.18 -24.40 -1.46
CA TYR A 486 -11.07 -23.79 -2.18
C TYR A 486 -11.24 -23.89 -3.70
N ILE A 487 -10.72 -22.88 -4.39
CA ILE A 487 -10.23 -23.07 -5.76
C ILE A 487 -8.78 -23.49 -5.64
N VAL A 488 -8.45 -24.64 -6.20
CA VAL A 488 -7.09 -25.20 -6.21
C VAL A 488 -6.47 -24.99 -7.58
N ASP A 489 -5.15 -24.77 -7.61
CA ASP A 489 -4.46 -24.40 -8.84
C ASP A 489 -4.52 -25.52 -9.88
N ILE A 490 -4.17 -26.76 -9.49
CA ILE A 490 -4.22 -27.94 -10.35
C ILE A 490 -4.72 -29.12 -9.52
N PHE A 491 -5.76 -29.80 -10.01
CA PHE A 491 -6.26 -31.05 -9.45
C PHE A 491 -5.95 -32.21 -10.40
N VAL A 492 -5.42 -33.31 -9.86
CA VAL A 492 -5.11 -34.56 -10.57
C VAL A 492 -6.05 -35.67 -10.06
N PRO A 493 -7.18 -35.93 -10.74
CA PRO A 493 -8.22 -36.83 -10.21
C PRO A 493 -7.72 -38.26 -9.97
N SER A 494 -6.92 -38.81 -10.89
CA SER A 494 -6.44 -40.20 -10.81
C SER A 494 -5.55 -40.49 -9.60
N LYS A 495 -5.00 -39.45 -8.97
CA LYS A 495 -4.14 -39.56 -7.79
C LYS A 495 -4.75 -38.91 -6.55
N ASN A 496 -5.96 -38.35 -6.66
CA ASN A 496 -6.58 -37.51 -5.64
C ASN A 496 -5.60 -36.45 -5.11
N ALA A 497 -4.83 -35.83 -6.02
CA ALA A 497 -3.76 -34.92 -5.68
C ALA A 497 -4.12 -33.47 -6.03
N VAL A 498 -3.78 -32.56 -5.13
CA VAL A 498 -3.89 -31.11 -5.32
C VAL A 498 -2.48 -30.54 -5.38
N ILE A 499 -2.18 -29.82 -6.45
CA ILE A 499 -0.91 -29.14 -6.64
C ILE A 499 -1.16 -27.63 -6.59
N GLU A 500 -0.47 -26.93 -5.69
CA GLU A 500 -0.49 -25.47 -5.56
C GLU A 500 0.83 -24.89 -6.06
N VAL A 501 0.74 -23.89 -6.94
CA VAL A 501 1.89 -23.16 -7.48
C VAL A 501 2.01 -21.85 -6.70
N ASP A 502 2.80 -21.90 -5.63
CA ASP A 502 2.86 -20.84 -4.63
C ASP A 502 3.77 -19.68 -5.08
N GLY A 503 3.15 -18.55 -5.45
CA GLY A 503 3.85 -17.28 -5.70
C GLY A 503 4.39 -16.60 -4.43
N PRO A 504 5.12 -15.47 -4.56
CA PRO A 504 5.73 -14.76 -3.42
C PRO A 504 4.77 -14.42 -2.28
N TYR A 505 3.50 -14.11 -2.59
CA TYR A 505 2.47 -13.75 -1.61
C TYR A 505 2.05 -14.90 -0.67
N HIS A 506 2.39 -16.15 -1.00
CA HIS A 506 2.11 -17.33 -0.19
C HIS A 506 3.11 -17.49 0.97
N TYR A 507 4.17 -16.68 0.98
CA TYR A 507 5.22 -16.70 1.99
C TYR A 507 5.18 -15.43 2.86
N SER A 508 5.23 -15.63 4.17
CA SER A 508 5.61 -14.57 5.09
C SER A 508 7.11 -14.32 4.94
N THR A 509 7.46 -13.20 4.32
CA THR A 509 8.84 -12.73 4.23
C THR A 509 9.22 -12.09 5.57
N THR A 510 9.58 -12.91 6.56
CA THR A 510 10.05 -12.39 7.86
C THR A 510 11.42 -11.70 7.78
N LEU A 511 12.10 -11.75 6.63
CA LEU A 511 13.56 -11.76 6.61
C LEU A 511 14.22 -10.95 5.49
N ASN A 512 13.57 -9.98 4.82
CA ASN A 512 14.27 -9.18 3.79
C ASN A 512 15.57 -8.57 4.35
N PRO A 513 16.77 -8.94 3.83
CA PRO A 513 18.06 -8.48 4.37
C PRO A 513 18.20 -6.96 4.35
N ARG A 514 17.64 -6.27 3.33
CA ARG A 514 17.65 -4.80 3.21
C ARG A 514 16.83 -4.16 4.33
N ILE A 515 15.63 -4.69 4.57
CA ILE A 515 14.75 -4.24 5.66
C ILE A 515 15.41 -4.50 7.01
N ASN A 516 16.00 -5.68 7.21
CA ASN A 516 16.64 -6.05 8.46
C ASN A 516 17.89 -5.21 8.76
N LYS A 517 18.71 -4.90 7.75
CA LYS A 517 19.85 -3.97 7.86
C LYS A 517 19.38 -2.61 8.39
N ILE A 518 18.34 -2.03 7.79
CA ILE A 518 17.79 -0.73 8.19
C ILE A 518 17.17 -0.78 9.59
N LEU A 519 16.46 -1.87 9.92
CA LEU A 519 15.86 -2.08 11.23
C LEU A 519 16.86 -2.56 12.30
N LYS A 520 18.14 -2.76 11.96
CA LYS A 520 19.19 -3.30 12.82
C LYS A 520 18.80 -4.62 13.48
N ARG A 521 18.30 -5.56 12.67
CA ARG A 521 17.95 -6.91 13.08
C ARG A 521 18.98 -7.89 12.54
N GLU A 522 19.73 -8.51 13.42
CA GLU A 522 20.59 -9.65 13.08
C GLU A 522 19.69 -10.87 12.89
N VAL A 523 19.62 -11.37 11.65
CA VAL A 523 18.92 -12.63 11.40
C VAL A 523 19.77 -13.47 10.48
N GLU A 524 20.34 -14.53 11.05
CA GLU A 524 21.33 -15.39 10.40
C GLU A 524 20.72 -16.32 9.33
N ASN A 525 19.39 -16.50 9.33
CA ASN A 525 18.71 -17.41 8.41
C ASN A 525 17.50 -16.77 7.75
N TYR A 526 17.50 -16.65 6.41
CA TYR A 526 16.35 -16.30 5.57
C TYR A 526 15.47 -17.53 5.31
N GLN A 527 14.55 -17.88 6.21
CA GLN A 527 13.56 -18.93 5.96
C GLN A 527 12.23 -18.33 5.47
N LEU A 528 11.84 -18.66 4.24
CA LEU A 528 10.51 -18.38 3.72
C LEU A 528 9.50 -19.29 4.42
N GLY A 529 8.73 -18.74 5.35
CA GLY A 529 7.65 -19.46 6.02
C GLY A 529 6.32 -19.21 5.32
N TYR A 530 5.53 -20.25 5.06
CA TYR A 530 4.17 -20.09 4.52
C TYR A 530 3.28 -19.18 5.36
N THR A 531 2.40 -18.41 4.69
CA THR A 531 1.37 -17.62 5.36
C THR A 531 0.37 -18.51 6.11
N LEU A 532 -0.40 -17.89 7.00
CA LEU A 532 -1.45 -18.58 7.74
C LEU A 532 -2.49 -19.24 6.81
N ASN A 533 -2.86 -18.57 5.73
CA ASN A 533 -3.86 -19.08 4.78
C ASN A 533 -3.33 -20.29 3.99
N SER A 534 -2.08 -20.22 3.49
CA SER A 534 -1.45 -21.33 2.78
C SER A 534 -1.32 -22.56 3.68
N LYS A 535 -0.91 -22.36 4.96
CA LYS A 535 -0.86 -23.44 5.96
C LYS A 535 -2.24 -24.03 6.25
N LEU A 536 -3.27 -23.19 6.34
CA LEU A 536 -4.64 -23.66 6.58
C LEU A 536 -5.16 -24.50 5.41
N LYS A 537 -4.96 -24.03 4.17
CA LYS A 537 -5.35 -24.73 2.94
C LYS A 537 -4.69 -26.10 2.86
N SER A 538 -3.36 -26.13 3.02
CA SER A 538 -2.58 -27.38 3.08
C SER A 538 -3.10 -28.35 4.13
N LYS A 539 -3.29 -27.88 5.37
CA LYS A 539 -3.78 -28.69 6.50
C LYS A 539 -5.16 -29.29 6.22
N LEU A 540 -6.12 -28.48 5.79
CA LEU A 540 -7.51 -28.93 5.60
C LEU A 540 -7.65 -29.85 4.39
N LEU A 541 -6.96 -29.58 3.28
CA LEU A 541 -6.97 -30.46 2.11
C LEU A 541 -6.31 -31.81 2.44
N THR A 542 -5.15 -31.80 3.11
CA THR A 542 -4.49 -33.04 3.55
C THR A 542 -5.37 -33.86 4.47
N LYS A 543 -6.02 -33.23 5.47
CA LYS A 543 -6.98 -33.92 6.36
C LYS A 543 -8.24 -34.41 5.66
N SER A 544 -8.57 -33.85 4.50
CA SER A 544 -9.66 -34.32 3.66
C SER A 544 -9.27 -35.52 2.79
N GLY A 545 -8.05 -36.04 2.93
CA GLY A 545 -7.56 -37.18 2.16
C GLY A 545 -6.90 -36.81 0.83
N PHE A 546 -6.74 -35.52 0.51
CA PHE A 546 -6.00 -35.13 -0.68
C PHE A 546 -4.50 -35.25 -0.46
N LYS A 547 -3.80 -35.68 -1.50
CA LYS A 547 -2.35 -35.55 -1.57
C LYS A 547 -1.99 -34.12 -1.95
N PHE A 548 -1.57 -33.33 -0.98
CA PHE A 548 -1.30 -31.91 -1.19
C PHE A 548 0.19 -31.67 -1.50
N ILE A 549 0.47 -31.06 -2.65
CA ILE A 549 1.82 -30.80 -3.16
C ILE A 549 1.96 -29.30 -3.41
N ASN A 550 3.05 -28.71 -2.93
CA ASN A 550 3.37 -27.31 -3.22
C ASN A 550 4.56 -27.25 -4.17
N ILE A 551 4.47 -26.35 -5.15
CA ILE A 551 5.56 -25.96 -6.04
C ILE A 551 5.88 -24.50 -5.73
N PRO A 552 6.93 -24.22 -4.94
CA PRO A 552 7.36 -22.85 -4.67
C PRO A 552 7.87 -22.15 -5.93
N PHE A 553 7.49 -20.89 -6.13
CA PHE A 553 7.94 -20.11 -7.30
C PHE A 553 9.47 -20.05 -7.44
N TYR A 554 10.21 -20.01 -6.33
CA TYR A 554 11.68 -19.92 -6.31
C TYR A 554 12.39 -21.26 -6.52
N GLN A 555 11.64 -22.37 -6.59
CA GLN A 555 12.17 -23.70 -6.88
C GLN A 555 11.80 -24.20 -8.28
N TRP A 556 10.93 -23.48 -8.99
CA TRP A 556 10.48 -23.88 -10.31
C TRP A 556 11.59 -23.65 -11.35
N PRO A 557 12.06 -24.71 -12.06
CA PRO A 557 13.15 -24.56 -13.04
C PRO A 557 12.71 -23.82 -14.31
N GLU A 558 13.64 -23.15 -14.98
CA GLU A 558 13.36 -22.46 -16.25
C GLU A 558 13.37 -23.42 -17.46
N ALA A 559 14.29 -24.39 -17.47
CA ALA A 559 14.46 -25.32 -18.58
C ALA A 559 13.48 -26.50 -18.53
N THR A 560 12.89 -26.85 -19.67
CA THR A 560 11.89 -27.92 -19.77
C THR A 560 12.38 -29.28 -19.24
N ASN A 561 13.62 -29.67 -19.53
CA ASN A 561 14.19 -30.93 -19.05
C ASN A 561 14.29 -30.96 -17.51
N GLU A 562 14.66 -29.83 -16.90
CA GLU A 562 14.72 -29.70 -15.44
C GLU A 562 13.31 -29.70 -14.83
N GLN A 563 12.33 -29.10 -15.50
CA GLN A 563 10.92 -29.15 -15.09
C GLN A 563 10.38 -30.59 -15.12
N ILE A 564 10.68 -31.37 -16.16
CA ILE A 564 10.32 -32.79 -16.26
C ILE A 564 10.94 -33.56 -15.09
N TYR A 565 12.24 -33.36 -14.82
CA TYR A 565 12.91 -34.00 -13.70
C TYR A 565 12.31 -33.58 -12.35
N PHE A 566 12.00 -32.30 -12.17
CA PHE A 566 11.36 -31.76 -10.97
C PHE A 566 10.00 -32.44 -10.72
N ILE A 567 9.12 -32.47 -11.73
CA ILE A 567 7.80 -33.11 -11.64
C ILE A 567 7.94 -34.62 -11.41
N SER A 568 8.89 -35.30 -12.06
CA SER A 568 9.10 -36.74 -11.87
C SER A 568 9.52 -37.11 -10.43
N ASN A 569 10.18 -36.18 -9.74
CA ASN A 569 10.57 -36.33 -8.34
C ASN A 569 9.45 -35.92 -7.36
N LEU A 570 8.45 -35.18 -7.83
CA LEU A 570 7.21 -35.05 -7.06
C LEU A 570 6.59 -36.45 -7.06
N LYS A 571 6.56 -37.09 -5.90
CA LYS A 571 5.86 -38.35 -5.72
C LYS A 571 4.36 -38.05 -5.86
N ILE A 572 3.80 -37.96 -7.07
CA ILE A 572 2.38 -37.63 -7.35
C ILE A 572 1.48 -38.86 -7.26
#